data_AF-A0A3S0L2B1-F1
#
_entry.id   AF-A0A3S0L2B1-F1
#
_cell.length_a   1.000
_cell.length_b   1.000
_cell.length_c   1.000
_cell.angle_alpha   90.00
_cell.angle_beta   90.00
_cell.angle_gamma   90.00
#
_symmetry.space_group_name_H-M   'P 1'
#
loop_
_entity.id
_entity.type
_entity.pdbx_description
1 polymer ?
#
loop_
_entity_poly.entity_id
_entity_poly.type
_entity_poly.pdbx_seq_one_letter_code
_entity_poly.pdbx_strand_id
1 'polypeptide(L)'
;MKKQPFNPLSTPKFTIFGDNCRMGSYILFIRVEKKLNISFGRFQKGTPVLVEAGEYLYLGSALGNRPSAAPLAARLLRHASRSGMLRAHRIRRPMAKRFKEAGLVDAVPRKIPSKHIHWHADCLLDRLEAEITGVVAIRSPLRLEEALSLALGLHPGTRPLAPRLGAQDAKSGTHLLRLTDRAAVETMLMEKITDLSALLPT
;
A
#
# COMPACT_ATOMS: atom_id res chain seq x y z
N MET A 1 23.69 -15.79 6.10
CA MET A 1 22.72 -14.88 6.76
C MET A 1 21.57 -15.70 7.32
N LYS A 2 21.44 -15.81 8.64
CA LYS A 2 20.31 -16.49 9.29
C LYS A 2 19.06 -15.63 9.07
N LYS A 3 18.07 -16.12 8.31
CA LYS A 3 16.74 -15.50 8.25
C LYS A 3 16.17 -15.54 9.67
N GLN A 4 16.01 -14.40 10.32
CA GLN A 4 15.27 -14.37 11.57
C GLN A 4 13.85 -14.91 11.28
N PRO A 5 13.36 -15.92 12.02
CA PRO A 5 11.98 -16.34 11.89
C PRO A 5 11.05 -15.20 12.32
N PHE A 6 10.06 -14.90 11.48
CA PHE A 6 9.09 -13.83 11.70
C PHE A 6 8.16 -14.18 12.87
N ASN A 7 7.97 -13.23 13.79
CA ASN A 7 6.97 -13.32 14.85
C ASN A 7 5.61 -12.82 14.31
N PRO A 8 4.58 -13.68 14.17
CA PRO A 8 3.26 -13.31 13.66
C PRO A 8 2.46 -12.33 14.54
N LEU A 9 3.09 -11.83 15.62
CA LEU A 9 2.57 -10.86 16.58
C LEU A 9 3.13 -9.44 16.40
N SER A 10 3.94 -9.14 15.38
CA SER A 10 4.44 -7.78 15.19
C SER A 10 3.30 -6.79 14.98
N THR A 11 3.16 -5.80 15.87
CA THR A 11 2.13 -4.76 15.78
C THR A 11 2.21 -4.03 14.43
N PRO A 12 1.09 -3.86 13.72
CA PRO A 12 1.10 -3.15 12.45
C PRO A 12 1.62 -1.72 12.61
N LYS A 13 2.54 -1.31 11.73
CA LYS A 13 3.10 0.05 11.73
C LYS A 13 2.22 1.00 10.92
N PHE A 14 1.93 2.17 11.48
CA PHE A 14 1.20 3.24 10.80
C PHE A 14 2.04 4.51 10.82
N THR A 15 2.30 5.07 9.64
CA THR A 15 2.88 6.40 9.48
C THR A 15 1.89 7.25 8.71
N ILE A 16 1.54 8.42 9.23
CA ILE A 16 0.60 9.35 8.60
C ILE A 16 1.30 10.70 8.54
N PHE A 17 1.45 11.23 7.33
CA PHE A 17 2.10 12.50 7.05
C PHE A 17 1.12 13.52 6.46
N GLY A 18 1.39 14.80 6.72
CA GLY A 18 0.58 15.93 6.26
C GLY A 18 -0.68 16.14 7.10
N ASP A 19 -1.26 17.33 6.97
CA ASP A 19 -2.45 17.75 7.71
C ASP A 19 -3.59 18.24 6.81
N ASN A 20 -4.80 18.26 7.37
CA ASN A 20 -6.04 18.80 6.79
C ASN A 20 -6.44 18.32 5.39
N CYS A 21 -5.82 17.27 4.87
CA CYS A 21 -6.15 16.67 3.58
C CYS A 21 -6.62 15.21 3.76
N ARG A 22 -7.69 14.81 3.05
CA ARG A 22 -8.25 13.44 3.07
C ARG A 22 -7.91 12.60 1.85
N MET A 23 -7.09 13.16 0.96
CA MET A 23 -6.58 12.53 -0.25
C MET A 23 -5.05 12.46 -0.23
N GLY A 24 -4.50 11.70 -1.16
CA GLY A 24 -3.06 11.72 -1.42
C GLY A 24 -2.52 10.38 -1.86
N SER A 25 -1.30 10.08 -1.44
CA SER A 25 -0.56 8.88 -1.83
C SER A 25 -0.37 7.95 -0.65
N TYR A 26 -0.12 6.67 -0.91
CA TYR A 26 0.10 5.68 0.12
C TYR A 26 1.07 4.59 -0.30
N ILE A 27 1.65 3.96 0.71
CA ILE A 27 2.47 2.76 0.58
C ILE A 27 1.91 1.70 1.54
N LEU A 28 1.73 0.49 1.03
CA LEU A 28 1.40 -0.70 1.80
C LEU A 28 2.64 -1.58 1.91
N PHE A 29 3.02 -1.95 3.12
CA PHE A 29 3.99 -3.03 3.35
C PHE A 29 3.23 -4.35 3.44
N ILE A 30 3.63 -5.33 2.64
CA ILE A 30 2.93 -6.59 2.45
C ILE A 30 3.90 -7.73 2.73
N ARG A 31 3.47 -8.70 3.54
CA ARG A 31 4.18 -9.95 3.77
C ARG A 31 3.48 -11.06 3.01
N VAL A 32 4.25 -11.88 2.29
CA VAL A 32 3.79 -13.10 1.63
C VAL A 32 4.42 -14.30 2.33
N GLU A 33 3.59 -15.17 2.90
CA GLU A 33 4.03 -16.27 3.77
C GLU A 33 4.65 -17.43 2.98
N LYS A 34 4.06 -17.76 1.83
CA LYS A 34 4.52 -18.84 0.96
C LYS A 34 4.46 -18.42 -0.51
N LYS A 35 5.15 -19.17 -1.36
CA LYS A 35 5.17 -18.96 -2.81
C LYS A 35 3.76 -19.04 -3.41
N LEU A 36 3.42 -18.11 -4.31
CA LEU A 36 2.12 -18.03 -4.99
C LEU A 36 2.31 -17.79 -6.49
N ASN A 37 1.45 -18.39 -7.31
CA ASN A 37 1.28 -18.01 -8.71
C ASN A 37 0.01 -17.17 -8.82
N ILE A 38 0.14 -15.90 -9.23
CA ILE A 38 -0.97 -14.94 -9.21
C ILE A 38 -1.17 -14.35 -10.60
N SER A 39 -2.38 -14.51 -11.14
CA SER A 39 -2.85 -13.70 -12.27
C SER A 39 -3.30 -12.33 -11.78
N PHE A 40 -2.59 -11.29 -12.21
CA PHE A 40 -2.88 -9.91 -11.85
C PHE A 40 -3.91 -9.30 -12.81
N GLY A 41 -5.14 -9.81 -12.79
CA GLY A 41 -6.18 -9.42 -13.74
C GLY A 41 -5.77 -9.70 -15.19
N ARG A 42 -5.83 -8.69 -16.06
CA ARG A 42 -5.39 -8.79 -17.47
C ARG A 42 -3.91 -8.48 -17.69
N PHE A 43 -3.14 -8.17 -16.64
CA PHE A 43 -1.70 -7.95 -16.74
C PHE A 43 -1.02 -9.12 -17.44
N GLN A 44 -0.15 -8.84 -18.41
CA GLN A 44 0.50 -9.86 -19.25
C GLN A 44 -0.50 -10.88 -19.81
N LYS A 45 -1.66 -10.41 -20.30
CA LYS A 45 -2.75 -11.26 -20.82
C LYS A 45 -3.29 -12.29 -19.81
N GLY A 46 -3.11 -12.02 -18.52
CA GLY A 46 -3.54 -12.91 -17.43
C GLY A 46 -2.56 -14.02 -17.07
N THR A 47 -1.39 -14.06 -17.72
CA THR A 47 -0.32 -15.02 -17.39
C THR A 47 0.05 -14.88 -15.90
N PRO A 48 0.07 -15.98 -15.13
CA PRO A 48 0.44 -15.93 -13.73
C PRO A 48 1.88 -15.43 -13.54
N VAL A 49 2.05 -14.48 -12.63
CA VAL A 49 3.35 -14.00 -12.18
C VAL A 49 3.70 -14.74 -10.89
N LEU A 50 4.96 -15.17 -10.80
CA LEU A 50 5.45 -15.85 -9.62
C LEU A 50 5.77 -14.87 -8.50
N VAL A 51 5.15 -15.07 -7.34
CA VAL A 51 5.37 -14.30 -6.12
C VAL A 51 6.02 -15.20 -5.08
N GLU A 52 7.30 -14.96 -4.82
CA GLU A 52 8.05 -15.69 -3.79
C GLU A 52 7.61 -15.30 -2.37
N ALA A 53 7.89 -16.16 -1.40
CA ALA A 53 7.71 -15.78 0.01
C ALA A 53 8.67 -14.63 0.37
N GLY A 54 8.18 -13.62 1.09
CA GLY A 54 8.99 -12.45 1.41
C GLY A 54 8.19 -11.19 1.71
N GLU A 55 8.90 -10.06 1.73
CA GLU A 55 8.30 -8.75 1.91
C GLU A 55 8.17 -8.03 0.57
N TYR A 56 7.12 -7.23 0.47
CA TYR A 56 6.73 -6.47 -0.70
C TYR A 56 6.24 -5.11 -0.25
N LEU A 57 6.29 -4.15 -1.16
CA LEU A 57 5.58 -2.89 -1.02
C LEU A 57 4.68 -2.68 -2.22
N TYR A 58 3.54 -2.04 -1.98
CA TYR A 58 2.68 -1.50 -3.02
C TYR A 58 2.51 0.00 -2.81
N LEU A 59 2.72 0.79 -3.86
CA LEU A 59 2.43 2.22 -3.84
C LEU A 59 1.20 2.57 -4.69
N GLY A 60 0.51 3.62 -4.31
CA GLY A 60 -0.60 4.14 -5.10
C GLY A 60 -1.14 5.45 -4.55
N SER A 61 -2.18 5.96 -5.21
CA SER A 61 -2.83 7.21 -4.85
C SER A 61 -4.35 7.08 -4.79
N ALA A 62 -4.95 8.01 -4.07
CA ALA A 62 -6.39 8.14 -3.92
C ALA A 62 -6.75 9.63 -3.80
N LEU A 63 -7.09 10.20 -4.95
CA LEU A 63 -7.48 11.60 -5.11
C LEU A 63 -8.99 11.71 -5.25
N GLY A 64 -9.55 12.87 -4.91
CA GLY A 64 -10.98 13.11 -5.07
C GLY A 64 -11.34 14.57 -4.81
N ASN A 65 -12.36 15.03 -5.51
CA ASN A 65 -12.73 16.46 -5.54
C ASN A 65 -13.99 16.76 -4.70
N ARG A 66 -14.52 15.75 -4.00
CA ARG A 66 -15.73 15.92 -3.16
C ARG A 66 -15.32 16.34 -1.75
N PRO A 67 -15.79 17.49 -1.24
CA PRO A 67 -15.36 18.04 0.06
C PRO A 67 -15.54 17.09 1.26
N SER A 68 -16.60 16.29 1.25
CA SER A 68 -16.92 15.33 2.33
C SER A 68 -16.31 13.94 2.13
N ALA A 69 -15.67 13.67 0.99
CA ALA A 69 -15.11 12.35 0.71
C ALA A 69 -13.80 12.12 1.47
N ALA A 70 -13.58 10.87 1.89
CA ALA A 70 -12.33 10.41 2.47
C ALA A 70 -11.62 9.41 1.54
N PRO A 71 -11.20 9.82 0.33
CA PRO A 71 -10.73 8.90 -0.70
C PRO A 71 -9.51 8.08 -0.27
N LEU A 72 -8.56 8.67 0.46
CA LEU A 72 -7.35 7.98 0.91
C LEU A 72 -7.68 6.86 1.89
N ALA A 73 -8.43 7.18 2.94
CA ALA A 73 -8.85 6.18 3.92
C ALA A 73 -9.75 5.09 3.30
N ALA A 74 -10.68 5.48 2.43
CA ALA A 74 -11.55 4.53 1.73
C ALA A 74 -10.74 3.55 0.89
N ARG A 75 -9.73 4.04 0.14
CA ARG A 75 -8.84 3.20 -0.68
C ARG A 75 -8.02 2.23 0.18
N LEU A 76 -7.39 2.72 1.23
CA LEU A 76 -6.55 1.93 2.12
C LEU A 76 -7.36 0.86 2.87
N LEU A 77 -8.55 1.20 3.38
CA LEU A 77 -9.45 0.23 4.02
C LEU A 77 -9.98 -0.82 3.05
N ARG A 78 -10.17 -0.46 1.77
CA ARG A 78 -10.54 -1.41 0.72
C ARG A 78 -9.39 -2.36 0.39
N HIS A 79 -8.15 -1.88 0.31
CA HIS A 79 -6.97 -2.74 0.18
C HIS A 79 -6.85 -3.73 1.34
N ALA A 80 -7.10 -3.27 2.56
CA ALA A 80 -7.12 -4.11 3.76
C ALA A 80 -8.36 -5.02 3.90
N SER A 81 -9.30 -4.98 2.94
CA SER A 81 -10.44 -5.90 2.85
C SER A 81 -10.16 -6.99 1.81
N ARG A 82 -10.81 -8.14 1.97
CA ARG A 82 -10.81 -9.23 0.98
C ARG A 82 -12.20 -9.43 0.38
N SER A 83 -12.27 -10.10 -0.75
CA SER A 83 -13.48 -10.39 -1.51
C SER A 83 -14.25 -11.57 -0.90
N GLY A 84 -15.53 -11.70 -1.28
CA GLY A 84 -16.40 -12.77 -0.82
C GLY A 84 -16.57 -12.80 0.71
N MET A 85 -16.48 -14.00 1.28
CA MET A 85 -16.59 -14.23 2.73
C MET A 85 -15.21 -14.30 3.42
N LEU A 86 -14.13 -13.93 2.72
CA LEU A 86 -12.79 -13.99 3.28
C LEU A 86 -12.64 -12.95 4.39
N ARG A 87 -11.99 -13.36 5.47
CA ARG A 87 -11.65 -12.44 6.56
C ARG A 87 -10.72 -11.35 6.03
N ALA A 88 -11.01 -10.10 6.39
CA ALA A 88 -10.14 -8.96 6.10
C ALA A 88 -8.73 -9.12 6.71
N HIS A 89 -7.78 -8.33 6.22
CA HIS A 89 -6.43 -8.26 6.78
C HIS A 89 -6.49 -7.87 8.26
N ARG A 90 -5.56 -8.42 9.07
CA ARG A 90 -5.52 -8.16 10.51
C ARG A 90 -5.41 -6.66 10.82
N ILE A 91 -4.68 -5.93 9.98
CA ILE A 91 -4.46 -4.48 10.10
C ILE A 91 -5.73 -3.64 9.93
N ARG A 92 -6.80 -4.15 9.28
CA ARG A 92 -7.93 -3.32 8.84
C ARG A 92 -8.64 -2.60 9.98
N ARG A 93 -8.92 -3.29 11.09
CA ARG A 93 -9.58 -2.69 12.27
C ARG A 93 -8.69 -1.63 12.95
N PRO A 94 -7.42 -1.95 13.30
CA PRO A 94 -6.47 -0.93 13.79
C PRO A 94 -6.31 0.26 12.84
N MET A 95 -6.26 0.02 11.53
CA MET A 95 -6.14 1.05 10.50
C MET A 95 -7.31 2.03 10.54
N ALA A 96 -8.55 1.52 10.62
CA ALA A 96 -9.72 2.38 10.68
C ALA A 96 -9.74 3.25 11.94
N LYS A 97 -9.35 2.68 13.09
CA LYS A 97 -9.22 3.43 14.35
C LYS A 97 -8.18 4.55 14.21
N ARG A 98 -6.98 4.22 13.71
CA ARG A 98 -5.89 5.18 13.54
C ARG A 98 -6.24 6.30 12.56
N PHE A 99 -6.95 5.99 11.46
CA PHE A 99 -7.40 7.00 10.51
C PHE A 99 -8.45 7.94 11.09
N LYS A 100 -9.32 7.48 11.99
CA LYS A 100 -10.24 8.34 12.73
C LYS A 100 -9.46 9.28 13.66
N GLU A 101 -8.54 8.74 14.45
CA GLU A 101 -7.69 9.51 15.37
C GLU A 101 -6.86 10.58 14.64
N ALA A 102 -6.42 10.30 13.41
CA ALA A 102 -5.67 11.22 12.57
C ALA A 102 -6.53 12.14 11.68
N GLY A 103 -7.87 12.10 11.82
CA GLY A 103 -8.78 12.96 11.05
C GLY A 103 -8.87 12.66 9.54
N LEU A 104 -8.42 11.49 9.08
CA LEU A 104 -8.62 11.07 7.67
C LEU A 104 -10.08 10.68 7.39
N VAL A 105 -10.82 10.26 8.42
CA VAL A 105 -12.25 9.91 8.38
C VAL A 105 -12.95 10.44 9.62
N ASP A 106 -14.20 10.87 9.46
CA ASP A 106 -15.03 11.31 10.60
C ASP A 106 -15.45 10.13 11.49
N ALA A 107 -15.70 8.98 10.87
CA ALA A 107 -16.17 7.79 11.54
C ALA A 107 -15.53 6.53 10.96
N VAL A 108 -15.36 5.54 11.83
CA VAL A 108 -14.99 4.18 11.41
C VAL A 108 -16.18 3.59 10.65
N PRO A 109 -16.01 3.16 9.38
CA PRO A 109 -17.09 2.55 8.62
C PRO A 109 -17.61 1.29 9.34
N ARG A 110 -18.91 1.27 9.65
CA ARG A 110 -19.55 0.14 10.36
C ARG A 110 -19.60 -1.12 9.50
N LYS A 111 -19.83 -0.97 8.19
CA LYS A 111 -19.90 -2.08 7.23
C LYS A 111 -18.61 -2.17 6.41
N ILE A 112 -18.12 -3.38 6.22
CA ILE A 112 -17.11 -3.68 5.20
C ILE A 112 -17.88 -3.90 3.90
N PRO A 113 -17.75 -3.03 2.88
CA PRO A 113 -18.42 -3.26 1.60
C PRO A 113 -17.86 -4.54 0.96
N SER A 114 -18.70 -5.23 0.18
CA SER A 114 -18.23 -6.32 -0.67
C SER A 114 -17.14 -5.78 -1.61
N LYS A 115 -15.99 -6.48 -1.64
CA LYS A 115 -14.85 -6.09 -2.47
C LYS A 115 -14.89 -6.85 -3.78
N HIS A 116 -14.93 -6.12 -4.89
CA HIS A 116 -14.54 -6.63 -6.20
C HIS A 116 -13.05 -6.37 -6.42
N ILE A 117 -12.35 -7.29 -7.07
CA ILE A 117 -10.94 -7.10 -7.45
C ILE A 117 -10.87 -6.01 -8.54
N HIS A 118 -10.12 -4.94 -8.28
CA HIS A 118 -10.06 -3.81 -9.21
C HIS A 118 -8.63 -3.37 -9.51
N TRP A 119 -7.76 -3.26 -8.50
CA TRP A 119 -6.34 -2.99 -8.70
C TRP A 119 -5.53 -4.28 -8.74
N HIS A 120 -4.39 -4.28 -9.43
CA HIS A 120 -3.49 -5.45 -9.42
C HIS A 120 -3.08 -5.84 -8.01
N ALA A 121 -2.82 -4.87 -7.12
CA ALA A 121 -2.52 -5.18 -5.73
C ALA A 121 -3.65 -5.97 -5.05
N ASP A 122 -4.91 -5.76 -5.42
CA ASP A 122 -6.03 -6.54 -4.87
C ASP A 122 -5.85 -8.04 -5.17
N CYS A 123 -5.33 -8.43 -6.34
CA CYS A 123 -5.11 -9.84 -6.68
C CYS A 123 -4.16 -10.54 -5.71
N LEU A 124 -3.14 -9.81 -5.20
CA LEU A 124 -2.23 -10.31 -4.17
C LEU A 124 -2.88 -10.24 -2.78
N LEU A 125 -3.47 -9.10 -2.43
CA LEU A 125 -4.05 -8.85 -1.11
C LEU A 125 -5.27 -9.75 -0.83
N ASP A 126 -5.95 -10.24 -1.86
CA ASP A 126 -7.05 -11.18 -1.70
C ASP A 126 -6.60 -12.61 -1.31
N ARG A 127 -5.28 -12.88 -1.34
CA ARG A 127 -4.73 -14.17 -0.89
C ARG A 127 -4.62 -14.20 0.63
N LEU A 128 -4.96 -15.34 1.23
CA LEU A 128 -4.88 -15.54 2.68
C LEU A 128 -3.42 -15.54 3.16
N GLU A 129 -2.49 -15.89 2.27
CA GLU A 129 -1.05 -15.93 2.51
C GLU A 129 -0.36 -14.56 2.37
N ALA A 130 -1.11 -13.53 1.96
CA ALA A 130 -0.63 -12.16 1.91
C ALA A 130 -1.26 -11.34 3.03
N GLU A 131 -0.45 -10.66 3.85
CA GLU A 131 -0.93 -9.77 4.90
C GLU A 131 -0.29 -8.37 4.80
N ILE A 132 -1.10 -7.33 4.97
CA ILE A 132 -0.59 -5.96 5.10
C ILE A 132 -0.04 -5.81 6.52
N THR A 133 1.25 -5.50 6.63
CA THR A 133 1.97 -5.37 7.90
C THR A 133 2.26 -3.93 8.27
N GLY A 134 2.11 -2.98 7.34
CA GLY A 134 2.28 -1.56 7.62
C GLY A 134 1.68 -0.67 6.54
N VAL A 135 1.43 0.57 6.92
CA VAL A 135 0.91 1.61 6.03
C VAL A 135 1.66 2.91 6.24
N VAL A 136 2.03 3.54 5.13
CA VAL A 136 2.40 4.97 5.09
C VAL A 136 1.30 5.68 4.31
N ALA A 137 0.61 6.62 4.95
CA ALA A 137 -0.40 7.46 4.33
C ALA A 137 0.12 8.90 4.25
N ILE A 138 0.20 9.44 3.04
CA ILE A 138 0.72 10.79 2.77
C ILE A 138 -0.46 11.65 2.33
N ARG A 139 -0.93 12.51 3.22
CA ARG A 139 -2.06 13.41 3.01
C ARG A 139 -1.57 14.62 2.22
N SER A 140 -1.96 14.71 0.96
CA SER A 140 -1.53 15.79 0.07
C SER A 140 -2.44 15.87 -1.17
N PRO A 141 -2.73 17.07 -1.69
CA PRO A 141 -3.34 17.23 -3.00
C PRO A 141 -2.39 16.88 -4.15
N LEU A 142 -1.07 16.82 -3.90
CA LEU A 142 -0.07 16.59 -4.92
C LEU A 142 -0.06 15.12 -5.39
N ARG A 143 0.24 14.93 -6.67
CA ARG A 143 0.41 13.60 -7.29
C ARG A 143 1.81 13.08 -7.02
N LEU A 144 2.05 12.62 -5.79
CA LEU A 144 3.37 12.14 -5.34
C LEU A 144 3.69 10.71 -5.80
N GLU A 145 2.71 9.96 -6.30
CA GLU A 145 2.85 8.56 -6.72
C GLU A 145 4.02 8.35 -7.69
N GLU A 146 4.17 9.20 -8.71
CA GLU A 146 5.22 9.07 -9.72
C GLU A 146 6.62 9.31 -9.13
N ALA A 147 6.79 10.36 -8.32
CA ALA A 147 8.05 10.67 -7.65
C ALA A 147 8.47 9.55 -6.67
N LEU A 148 7.49 8.99 -5.94
CA LEU A 148 7.72 7.85 -5.04
C LEU A 148 8.05 6.58 -5.82
N SER A 149 7.35 6.31 -6.92
CA SER A 149 7.59 5.17 -7.81
C SER A 149 9.02 5.18 -8.36
N LEU A 150 9.49 6.34 -8.82
CA LEU A 150 10.86 6.52 -9.31
C LEU A 150 11.89 6.29 -8.19
N ALA A 151 11.71 6.95 -7.05
CA ALA A 151 12.63 6.84 -5.92
C ALA A 151 12.75 5.40 -5.40
N LEU A 152 11.61 4.73 -5.25
CA LEU A 152 11.57 3.34 -4.82
C LEU A 152 12.17 2.40 -5.87
N GLY A 153 11.89 2.63 -7.16
CA GLY A 153 12.42 1.81 -8.25
C GLY A 153 13.94 1.88 -8.43
N LEU A 154 14.57 2.98 -7.99
CA LEU A 154 16.04 3.16 -7.99
C LEU A 154 16.70 2.67 -6.69
N HIS A 155 15.92 2.46 -5.63
CA HIS A 155 16.47 2.13 -4.32
C HIS A 155 16.97 0.66 -4.28
N PRO A 156 18.22 0.38 -3.82
CA PRO A 156 18.80 -0.97 -3.83
C PRO A 156 18.07 -1.97 -2.92
N GLY A 157 17.32 -1.46 -1.94
CA GLY A 157 16.43 -2.23 -1.07
C GLY A 157 15.11 -2.69 -1.71
N THR A 158 14.87 -2.38 -2.99
CA THR A 158 13.67 -2.83 -3.72
C THR A 158 14.03 -3.50 -5.04
N ARG A 159 13.12 -4.33 -5.55
CA ARG A 159 13.16 -4.87 -6.91
C ARG A 159 11.75 -4.94 -7.50
N PRO A 160 11.51 -4.53 -8.76
CA PRO A 160 10.22 -4.75 -9.41
C PRO A 160 9.81 -6.22 -9.38
N LEU A 161 8.57 -6.52 -8.98
CA LEU A 161 8.06 -7.90 -9.06
C LEU A 161 7.89 -8.31 -10.54
N ALA A 162 7.34 -7.42 -11.34
CA ALA A 162 7.34 -7.50 -12.79
C ALA A 162 7.33 -6.07 -13.36
N PRO A 163 7.96 -5.80 -14.51
CA PRO A 163 7.95 -4.49 -15.12
C PRO A 163 6.52 -3.97 -15.30
N ARG A 164 6.28 -2.70 -14.95
CA ARG A 164 4.99 -1.99 -15.10
C ARG A 164 3.85 -2.53 -14.23
N LEU A 165 4.08 -3.54 -13.39
CA LEU A 165 3.02 -4.15 -12.59
C LEU A 165 2.41 -3.15 -11.61
N GLY A 166 1.12 -2.89 -11.80
CA GLY A 166 0.32 -2.00 -10.95
C GLY A 166 0.39 -0.53 -11.33
N ALA A 167 1.14 -0.19 -12.39
CA ALA A 167 1.38 1.18 -12.84
C ALA A 167 0.81 1.45 -14.25
N GLN A 168 -0.18 0.66 -14.72
CA GLN A 168 -0.65 0.70 -16.11
C GLN A 168 -1.24 2.06 -16.54
N ASP A 169 -1.78 2.82 -15.59
CA ASP A 169 -2.32 4.16 -15.74
C ASP A 169 -1.27 5.27 -15.54
N ALA A 170 -0.08 4.93 -15.05
CA ALA A 170 1.05 5.84 -14.91
C ALA A 170 1.92 5.86 -16.17
N LYS A 171 2.60 6.98 -16.44
CA LYS A 171 3.52 7.13 -17.57
C LYS A 171 4.73 6.18 -17.47
N SER A 172 5.17 5.90 -16.25
CA SER A 172 6.37 5.11 -15.98
C SER A 172 6.25 4.36 -14.65
N GLY A 173 7.30 3.60 -14.30
CA GLY A 173 7.43 2.96 -12.98
C GLY A 173 6.72 1.61 -12.83
N THR A 174 6.85 1.04 -11.63
CA THR A 174 6.23 -0.21 -11.19
C THR A 174 5.75 0.00 -9.76
N HIS A 175 4.49 -0.36 -9.48
CA HIS A 175 3.88 -0.05 -8.18
C HIS A 175 3.97 -1.19 -7.18
N LEU A 176 4.17 -2.43 -7.64
CA LEU A 176 4.38 -3.59 -6.78
C LEU A 176 5.84 -4.03 -6.83
N LEU A 177 6.56 -3.80 -5.74
CA LEU A 177 8.00 -4.10 -5.62
C LEU A 177 8.23 -5.14 -4.52
N ARG A 178 9.21 -6.01 -4.71
CA ARG A 178 9.79 -6.84 -3.67
C ARG A 178 10.72 -6.00 -2.81
N LEU A 179 10.67 -6.20 -1.50
CA LEU A 179 11.60 -5.63 -0.54
C LEU A 179 12.74 -6.61 -0.26
N THR A 180 13.98 -6.13 -0.39
CA THR A 180 15.20 -6.84 0.00
C THR A 180 15.77 -6.27 1.29
N ASP A 181 15.54 -4.99 1.57
CA ASP A 181 15.90 -4.31 2.80
C ASP A 181 14.78 -3.35 3.21
N ARG A 182 13.94 -3.78 4.16
CA ARG A 182 12.82 -2.98 4.65
C ARG A 182 13.27 -1.78 5.46
N ALA A 183 14.30 -1.92 6.29
CA ALA A 183 14.73 -0.85 7.19
C ALA A 183 15.29 0.33 6.39
N ALA A 184 16.16 0.06 5.41
CA ALA A 184 16.70 1.09 4.54
C ALA A 184 15.60 1.81 3.73
N VAL A 185 14.61 1.07 3.24
CA VAL A 185 13.47 1.66 2.52
C VAL A 185 12.59 2.50 3.44
N GLU A 186 12.31 2.03 4.67
CA GLU A 186 11.58 2.82 5.68
C GLU A 186 12.33 4.12 5.97
N THR A 187 13.65 4.09 6.20
CA THR A 187 14.48 5.30 6.42
C THR A 187 14.41 6.28 5.24
N MET A 188 14.68 5.81 4.01
CA MET A 188 14.63 6.65 2.81
C MET A 188 13.25 7.29 2.62
N LEU A 189 12.17 6.54 2.88
CA LEU A 189 10.82 7.08 2.79
C LEU A 189 10.57 8.19 3.81
N MET A 190 11.04 8.04 5.05
CA MET A 190 10.89 9.08 6.07
C MET A 190 11.61 10.36 5.66
N GLU A 191 12.88 10.25 5.25
CA GLU A 191 13.67 11.39 4.75
C GLU A 191 12.97 12.07 3.57
N LYS A 192 12.60 11.29 2.55
CA LYS A 192 11.99 11.81 1.33
C LYS A 192 10.62 12.46 1.58
N ILE A 193 9.81 11.89 2.47
CA ILE A 193 8.49 12.46 2.78
C ILE A 193 8.65 13.74 3.61
N THR A 194 9.62 13.80 4.53
CA THR A 194 9.94 15.02 5.26
C THR A 194 10.38 16.12 4.30
N ASP A 195 11.27 15.84 3.34
CA ASP A 195 11.68 16.81 2.31
C ASP A 195 10.50 17.29 1.45
N LEU A 196 9.65 16.35 1.01
CA LEU A 196 8.46 16.69 0.22
C LEU A 196 7.44 17.49 1.03
N SER A 197 7.34 17.27 2.34
CA SER A 197 6.45 18.03 3.22
C SER A 197 6.93 19.45 3.45
N ALA A 198 8.24 19.70 3.43
CA ALA A 198 8.81 21.06 3.47
C ALA A 198 8.47 21.89 2.22
N LEU A 199 8.04 21.23 1.14
CA LEU A 199 7.62 21.85 -0.13
C LEU A 199 6.10 22.03 -0.24
N LEU A 200 5.31 21.56 0.73
CA LEU A 200 3.86 21.76 0.75
C LEU A 200 3.55 23.08 1.47
N PRO A 201 2.70 23.96 0.89
CA PRO A 201 2.25 25.15 1.61
C PRO A 201 1.49 24.73 2.88
N THR A 202 1.86 25.33 4.01
CA THR A 202 1.18 25.22 5.31
C THR A 202 -0.24 25.77 5.25
#